data_AF-A0A9D7R942-F1
#
_entry.id   AF-A0A9D7R942-F1
#
_cell.length_a   1.000
_cell.length_b   1.000
_cell.length_c   1.000
_cell.angle_alpha   90.00
_cell.angle_beta   90.00
_cell.angle_gamma   90.00
#
_symmetry.space_group_name_H-M   'P 1'
#
loop_
_entity.id
_entity.type
_entity.pdbx_description
1 polymer ?
#
loop_
_entity_poly.entity_id
_entity_poly.type
_entity_poly.pdbx_seq_one_letter_code
_entity_poly.pdbx_strand_id
1 'polypeptide(L)'
;MHSEPRDDYVLHLSLPTELESFVEETSRAAGVAPEEFVRRLIREDRERRAEQERLEALLLEGLNSGPGIEVTPEFWQRKDREHAAWQKNRERG
;
A
#
# COMPACT_ATOMS: atom_id res chain seq x y z
N MET A 1 34.90 -6.47 -15.73
CA MET A 1 33.72 -7.28 -16.09
C MET A 1 32.52 -6.65 -15.43
N HIS A 2 31.80 -5.81 -16.18
CA HIS A 2 30.48 -5.36 -15.78
C HIS A 2 29.50 -6.41 -16.32
N SER A 3 28.96 -7.24 -15.44
CA SER A 3 27.79 -8.05 -15.80
C SER A 3 26.59 -7.11 -15.76
N GLU A 4 25.95 -6.92 -16.91
CA GLU A 4 24.68 -6.20 -17.02
C GLU A 4 23.63 -6.81 -16.07
N PRO A 5 22.68 -6.00 -15.55
CA PRO A 5 21.57 -6.54 -14.79
C PRO A 5 20.77 -7.46 -15.71
N ARG A 6 20.47 -8.67 -15.25
CA ARG A 6 19.48 -9.51 -15.93
C ARG A 6 18.12 -8.91 -15.63
N ASP A 7 17.53 -8.27 -16.62
CA ASP A 7 16.19 -7.67 -16.50
C ASP A 7 15.10 -8.71 -16.24
N ASP A 8 15.37 -10.00 -16.49
CA ASP A 8 14.46 -11.11 -16.20
C ASP A 8 15.08 -12.14 -15.24
N TYR A 9 14.49 -12.27 -14.05
CA TYR A 9 14.74 -13.38 -13.12
C TYR A 9 13.72 -14.50 -13.37
N VAL A 10 14.21 -15.68 -13.76
CA VAL A 10 13.38 -16.87 -13.97
C VAL A 10 13.34 -17.67 -12.67
N LEU A 11 12.12 -17.94 -12.19
CA LEU A 11 11.84 -18.69 -10.97
C LEU A 11 11.13 -20.01 -11.31
N HIS A 12 11.77 -21.14 -10.96
CA HIS A 12 11.14 -22.45 -11.04
C HIS A 12 10.57 -22.84 -9.67
N LEU A 13 9.28 -23.17 -9.61
CA LEU A 13 8.57 -23.52 -8.39
C LEU A 13 7.86 -24.85 -8.60
N SER A 14 8.01 -25.75 -7.64
CA SER A 14 7.14 -26.92 -7.51
C SER A 14 6.06 -26.59 -6.49
N LEU A 15 4.79 -26.71 -6.90
CA LEU A 15 3.64 -26.49 -6.04
C LEU A 15 3.01 -27.83 -5.65
N PRO A 16 2.49 -27.98 -4.42
CA PRO A 16 1.54 -29.03 -4.10
C PRO A 16 0.33 -28.99 -5.03
N THR A 17 -0.27 -30.15 -5.33
CA THR A 17 -1.39 -30.29 -6.27
C THR A 17 -2.55 -29.34 -5.96
N GLU A 18 -2.81 -29.08 -4.69
CA GLU A 18 -3.87 -28.17 -4.26
C GLU A 18 -3.60 -26.72 -4.68
N LEU A 19 -2.34 -26.26 -4.58
CA LEU A 19 -1.96 -24.91 -4.97
C LEU A 19 -1.87 -24.76 -6.49
N GLU A 20 -1.43 -25.81 -7.20
CA GLU A 20 -1.45 -25.84 -8.67
C GLU A 20 -2.88 -25.70 -9.18
N SER A 21 -3.82 -26.50 -8.66
CA SER A 21 -5.23 -26.45 -9.05
C SER A 21 -5.83 -25.07 -8.77
N PHE A 22 -5.53 -24.48 -7.60
CA PHE A 22 -5.99 -23.13 -7.25
C PHE A 22 -5.49 -22.07 -8.23
N VAL A 23 -4.20 -22.10 -8.59
CA VAL A 23 -3.61 -21.15 -9.55
C VAL A 23 -4.25 -21.32 -10.93
N GLU A 24 -4.43 -22.54 -11.39
CA GLU A 24 -5.08 -22.82 -12.68
C GLU A 24 -6.52 -22.32 -12.73
N GLU A 25 -7.33 -22.62 -11.72
CA GLU A 25 -8.73 -22.20 -11.66
C GLU A 25 -8.86 -20.68 -11.58
N THR A 26 -8.06 -20.04 -10.73
CA THR A 26 -8.13 -18.59 -10.52
C THR A 26 -7.61 -17.82 -11.73
N SER A 27 -6.50 -18.27 -12.33
CA SER A 27 -5.96 -17.65 -13.54
C SER A 27 -6.93 -17.79 -14.72
N ARG A 28 -7.55 -18.96 -14.89
CA ARG A 28 -8.61 -19.20 -15.89
C ARG A 28 -9.81 -18.28 -15.68
N ALA A 29 -10.30 -18.16 -14.44
CA ALA A 29 -11.41 -17.27 -14.11
C ALA A 29 -11.07 -15.79 -14.37
N ALA A 30 -9.82 -15.39 -14.13
CA ALA A 30 -9.33 -14.05 -14.41
C ALA A 30 -8.91 -13.81 -15.87
N GLY A 31 -8.93 -14.83 -16.73
CA GLY A 31 -8.54 -14.74 -18.14
C GLY A 31 -7.05 -14.43 -18.36
N VAL A 32 -6.18 -14.84 -17.42
CA VAL A 32 -4.73 -14.62 -17.49
C VAL A 32 -3.96 -15.94 -17.42
N ALA A 33 -2.71 -15.95 -17.86
CA ALA A 33 -1.85 -17.12 -17.69
C ALA A 33 -1.50 -17.36 -16.21
N PRO A 34 -1.29 -18.61 -15.77
CA PRO A 34 -0.86 -18.96 -14.41
C PRO A 34 0.34 -18.15 -13.91
N GLU A 35 1.36 -17.97 -14.74
CA GLU A 35 2.57 -17.23 -14.38
C GLU A 35 2.28 -15.75 -14.18
N GLU A 36 1.37 -15.18 -14.98
CA GLU A 36 0.97 -13.78 -14.80
C GLU A 36 0.14 -13.61 -13.53
N PHE A 37 -0.71 -14.57 -13.20
CA PHE A 37 -1.42 -14.58 -11.92
C PHE A 37 -0.44 -14.61 -10.74
N VAL A 38 0.58 -15.47 -10.78
CA VAL A 38 1.62 -15.52 -9.73
C VAL A 38 2.41 -14.21 -9.66
N ARG A 39 2.79 -13.61 -10.80
CA ARG A 39 3.45 -12.29 -10.81
C ARG A 39 2.58 -11.20 -10.20
N ARG A 40 1.26 -11.22 -10.47
CA ARG A 40 0.31 -10.31 -9.83
C ARG A 40 0.29 -10.49 -8.32
N LEU A 41 0.17 -11.72 -7.83
CA LEU A 41 0.19 -12.02 -6.39
C LEU A 41 1.47 -11.49 -5.71
N ILE A 42 2.62 -11.63 -6.36
CA ILE A 42 3.89 -11.13 -5.82
C ILE A 42 3.91 -9.59 -5.75
N ARG A 43 3.40 -8.90 -6.80
CA ARG A 43 3.29 -7.43 -6.78
C ARG A 43 2.34 -6.95 -5.68
N GLU A 44 1.19 -7.59 -5.55
CA GLU A 44 0.20 -7.27 -4.52
C GLU A 44 0.73 -7.53 -3.10
N ASP A 45 1.49 -8.60 -2.88
CA ASP A 45 2.15 -8.86 -1.59
C ASP A 45 3.19 -7.79 -1.27
N ARG A 46 4.01 -7.38 -2.25
CA ARG A 46 4.99 -6.31 -2.08
C ARG A 46 4.33 -4.98 -1.71
N GLU A 47 3.26 -4.60 -2.41
CA GLU A 47 2.51 -3.37 -2.13
C GLU A 47 1.89 -3.41 -0.73
N ARG A 48 1.30 -4.54 -0.35
CA ARG A 48 0.70 -4.73 0.98
C ARG A 48 1.73 -4.58 2.10
N ARG A 49 2.93 -5.14 1.93
CA ARG A 49 4.03 -4.99 2.90
C ARG A 49 4.51 -3.56 3.00
N ALA A 50 4.67 -2.88 1.87
CA ALA A 50 5.09 -1.47 1.85
C ALA A 50 4.06 -0.57 2.56
N GLU A 51 2.76 -0.81 2.36
CA GLU A 51 1.71 -0.06 3.06
C GLU A 51 1.70 -0.36 4.57
N GLN A 52 1.91 -1.62 4.96
CA GLN A 52 2.04 -2.00 6.36
C GLN A 52 3.23 -1.29 7.04
N GLU A 53 4.41 -1.30 6.40
CA GLU A 53 5.60 -0.61 6.89
C GLU A 53 5.36 0.89 7.03
N ARG A 54 4.67 1.50 6.05
CA ARG A 54 4.29 2.92 6.09
C ARG A 54 3.35 3.22 7.25
N LEU A 55 2.33 2.38 7.46
CA LEU A 55 1.39 2.53 8.56
C LEU A 55 2.10 2.43 9.91
N GLU A 56 2.98 1.45 10.08
CA GLU A 56 3.78 1.27 11.29
C GLU A 56 4.67 2.49 11.57
N ALA A 57 5.30 3.05 10.54
CA ALA A 57 6.10 4.26 10.67
C ALA A 57 5.25 5.47 11.13
N LEU A 58 4.05 5.65 10.57
CA LEU A 58 3.13 6.73 10.96
C LEU A 58 2.61 6.56 12.40
N LEU A 59 2.35 5.32 12.82
CA LEU A 59 1.94 5.03 14.20
C LEU A 59 3.07 5.35 15.18
N LEU A 60 4.32 4.98 14.85
CA LEU A 60 5.49 5.33 15.65
C LEU A 60 5.71 6.85 15.70
N GLU A 61 5.54 7.56 14.58
CA GLU A 61 5.59 9.02 14.55
C GLU A 61 4.52 9.62 15.47
N GLY A 62 3.29 9.13 15.40
CA GLY A 62 2.19 9.56 16.26
C GLY A 62 2.46 9.34 17.75
N LEU A 63 2.99 8.16 18.13
CA LEU A 63 3.38 7.87 19.52
C LEU A 63 4.51 8.77 20.02
N ASN A 64 5.44 9.14 19.13
CA ASN A 64 6.56 10.02 19.44
C ASN A 64 6.24 11.51 19.26
N SER A 65 5.01 11.87 18.86
CA SER A 65 4.60 13.27 18.57
C SER A 65 4.42 14.14 19.82
N GLY A 66 4.55 13.54 21.01
CA GLY A 66 4.39 14.21 22.29
C GLY A 66 3.07 13.84 22.98
N PRO A 67 2.72 14.53 24.08
CA PRO A 67 1.50 14.22 24.80
C PRO A 67 0.27 14.49 23.92
N GLY A 68 -0.66 13.53 23.91
CA GLY A 68 -1.95 13.71 23.28
C GLY A 68 -2.70 14.89 23.89
N ILE A 69 -3.49 15.58 23.07
CA ILE A 69 -4.40 16.62 23.52
C ILE A 69 -5.81 16.06 23.61
N GLU A 70 -6.61 16.61 24.51
CA GLU A 70 -8.04 16.33 24.53
C GLU A 70 -8.71 16.96 23.30
N VAL A 71 -9.45 16.14 22.56
CA VAL A 71 -10.16 16.57 21.36
C VAL A 71 -11.62 16.79 21.71
N THR A 72 -12.03 18.06 21.81
CA THR A 72 -13.41 18.46 22.12
C THR A 72 -14.19 18.89 20.86
N PRO A 73 -15.53 19.00 20.91
CA PRO A 73 -16.31 19.55 19.80
C PRO A 73 -15.87 20.97 19.39
N GLU A 74 -15.50 21.83 20.34
CA GLU A 74 -15.02 23.19 20.09
C GLU A 74 -13.66 23.18 19.37
N PHE A 75 -12.80 22.20 19.68
CA PHE A 75 -11.54 22.00 18.98
C PHE A 75 -11.79 21.78 17.47
N TRP A 76 -12.77 20.93 17.12
CA TRP A 76 -13.14 20.68 15.72
C TRP A 76 -13.75 21.93 15.06
N GLN A 77 -14.69 22.60 15.71
CA GLN A 77 -15.29 23.83 15.16
C GLN A 77 -14.24 24.91 14.87
N ARG A 78 -13.22 25.04 15.73
CA ARG A 78 -12.10 25.96 15.49
C ARG A 78 -11.30 25.54 14.26
N LYS A 79 -10.98 24.25 14.11
CA LYS A 79 -10.24 23.73 12.95
C LYS A 79 -10.99 23.95 11.63
N ASP A 80 -12.31 23.75 11.62
CA ASP A 80 -13.13 23.98 10.42
C ASP A 80 -13.10 25.46 10.01
N ARG A 81 -13.20 26.38 10.98
CA ARG A 81 -13.11 27.83 10.73
C ARG A 81 -11.73 28.23 10.21
N GLU A 82 -10.66 27.69 10.80
CA GLU A 82 -9.27 27.90 10.34
C GLU A 82 -9.10 27.46 8.88
N HIS A 83 -9.60 26.27 8.54
CA HIS A 83 -9.51 25.74 7.17
C HIS A 83 -10.32 26.57 6.18
N ALA A 84 -11.56 26.95 6.51
CA ALA A 84 -12.40 27.79 5.66
C ALA A 84 -11.78 29.18 5.41
N ALA A 85 -11.13 29.77 6.42
CA ALA A 85 -10.40 31.02 6.26
C ALA A 85 -9.17 30.87 5.35
N TRP A 86 -8.45 29.75 5.45
CA TRP A 86 -7.32 29.42 4.58
C TRP A 86 -7.75 29.32 3.11
N GLN A 87 -8.85 28.64 2.82
CA GLN A 87 -9.37 28.49 1.45
C GLN A 87 -9.75 29.86 0.85
N LYS A 88 -10.46 30.68 1.62
CA LYS A 88 -10.88 32.02 1.19
C LYS A 88 -9.70 32.96 0.91
N ASN A 89 -8.59 32.81 1.63
CA ASN A 89 -7.38 33.58 1.39
C ASN A 89 -6.61 33.09 0.15
N ARG A 90 -6.68 31.79 -0.15
CA ARG A 90 -6.09 31.18 -1.36
C ARG A 90 -6.79 31.59 -2.65
N GLU A 91 -8.09 31.87 -2.61
CA GLU A 91 -8.88 32.29 -3.78
C GLU A 91 -8.81 33.80 -4.05
N ARG A 92 -8.22 34.57 -3.13
CA ARG A 92 -8.13 36.04 -3.20
C ARG A 92 -6.74 36.58 -3.54
N GLY A 93 -5.75 35.69 -3.70
CA GLY A 93 -4.41 36.00 -4.21
C GLY A 93 -4.19 35.34 -5.55
#